data_AF-A0A818PGQ9-F1
#
_entry.id   AF-A0A818PGQ9-F1
#
_cell.length_a   1.000
_cell.length_b   1.000
_cell.length_c   1.000
_cell.angle_alpha   90.00
_cell.angle_beta   90.00
_cell.angle_gamma   90.00
#
_symmetry.space_group_name_H-M   'P 1'
#
loop_
_entity.id
_entity.type
_entity.pdbx_description
1 polymer ?
#
loop_
_entity_poly.entity_id
_entity_poly.type
_entity_poly.pdbx_seq_one_letter_code
_entity_poly.pdbx_strand_id
1 'polypeptide(L)'
;MNQLNLPTDVIVDQQNHSIMIADWQNRRIVQWSNKNQQILIDNIDCGRWAMNKHGLLYVSDYKTNEVKRWKVGEYNEGTVVACFHM
;
A
#
# COMPACT_ATOMS: atom_id res chain seq x y z
N MET A 1 7.75 -12.15 11.95
CA MET A 1 6.39 -12.14 12.54
C MET A 1 5.41 -11.65 11.48
N ASN A 2 4.34 -12.39 11.23
CA ASN A 2 3.31 -12.04 10.24
C ASN A 2 2.13 -11.26 10.84
N GLN A 3 2.26 -10.79 12.09
CA GLN A 3 1.25 -9.99 12.77
C GLN A 3 1.23 -8.56 12.23
N LEU A 4 0.04 -7.96 12.17
CA LEU A 4 -0.15 -6.54 11.90
C LEU A 4 0.27 -5.71 13.13
N ASN A 5 0.67 -4.47 12.90
CA ASN A 5 1.02 -3.52 13.93
C ASN A 5 0.55 -2.10 13.55
N LEU A 6 -0.44 -1.60 14.29
CA LEU A 6 -1.17 -0.35 14.02
C LEU A 6 -1.60 -0.21 12.54
N PRO A 7 -2.44 -1.11 11.99
CA PRO A 7 -2.97 -0.95 10.65
C PRO A 7 -3.82 0.32 10.57
N THR A 8 -3.62 1.13 9.53
CA THR A 8 -4.25 2.46 9.39
C THR A 8 -5.38 2.50 8.37
N ASP A 9 -5.35 1.59 7.38
CA ASP A 9 -6.30 1.62 6.26
C ASP A 9 -6.40 0.25 5.56
N VAL A 10 -7.50 0.01 4.83
CA VAL A 10 -7.82 -1.23 4.12
C VAL A 10 -8.46 -0.96 2.74
N ILE A 11 -8.05 -1.70 1.71
CA ILE A 11 -8.72 -1.73 0.41
C ILE A 11 -9.19 -3.16 0.12
N VAL A 12 -10.44 -3.29 -0.30
CA VAL A 12 -10.99 -4.57 -0.75
C VAL A 12 -10.67 -4.75 -2.24
N ASP A 13 -9.93 -5.80 -2.55
CA ASP A 13 -9.75 -6.28 -3.91
C ASP A 13 -10.80 -7.37 -4.19
N GLN A 14 -11.91 -6.93 -4.78
CA GLN A 14 -13.02 -7.82 -5.12
C GLN A 14 -12.66 -8.85 -6.19
N GLN A 15 -11.72 -8.54 -7.09
CA GLN A 15 -11.34 -9.44 -8.18
C GLN A 15 -10.55 -10.64 -7.65
N ASN A 16 -9.63 -10.39 -6.72
CA ASN A 16 -8.79 -11.44 -6.14
C ASN A 16 -9.31 -11.98 -4.80
N HIS A 17 -10.53 -11.61 -4.38
CA HIS A 17 -11.13 -11.97 -3.09
C HIS A 17 -10.16 -11.80 -1.91
N SER A 18 -9.54 -10.62 -1.85
CA SER A 18 -8.48 -10.32 -0.90
C SER A 18 -8.62 -8.90 -0.37
N ILE A 19 -7.89 -8.59 0.69
CA ILE A 19 -7.77 -7.24 1.23
C ILE A 19 -6.31 -6.82 1.20
N MET A 20 -6.07 -5.57 0.84
CA MET A 20 -4.78 -4.93 1.07
C MET A 20 -4.89 -4.12 2.36
N ILE A 21 -3.89 -4.18 3.22
CA ILE A 21 -3.84 -3.47 4.51
C ILE A 21 -2.58 -2.61 4.58
N ALA A 22 -2.74 -1.34 4.95
CA ALA A 22 -1.64 -0.45 5.29
C ALA A 22 -1.21 -0.75 6.73
N ASP A 23 -0.10 -1.46 6.89
CA ASP A 23 0.43 -1.96 8.17
C ASP A 23 1.51 -0.99 8.67
N TRP A 24 1.05 0.16 9.19
CA TRP A 24 1.85 1.38 9.35
C TRP A 24 3.10 1.21 10.22
N GLN A 25 3.00 0.62 11.43
CA GLN A 25 4.21 0.46 12.26
C GLN A 25 5.17 -0.59 11.72
N ASN A 26 4.71 -1.51 10.87
CA ASN A 26 5.58 -2.43 10.14
C ASN A 26 6.08 -1.84 8.81
N ARG A 27 5.72 -0.58 8.49
CA ARG A 27 6.17 0.19 7.33
C ARG A 27 5.98 -0.56 6.01
N ARG A 28 4.81 -1.19 5.85
CA ARG A 28 4.50 -2.06 4.70
C ARG A 28 3.03 -2.01 4.33
N ILE A 29 2.75 -2.39 3.10
CA ILE A 29 1.44 -2.78 2.61
C ILE A 29 1.44 -4.29 2.40
N VAL A 30 0.48 -4.97 3.00
CA VAL A 30 0.30 -6.42 2.86
C VAL A 30 -1.00 -6.72 2.16
N GLN A 31 -1.03 -7.81 1.39
CA GLN A 31 -2.27 -8.40 0.89
C GLN A 31 -2.58 -9.67 1.67
N TRP A 32 -3.81 -9.77 2.15
CA TRP A 32 -4.35 -10.95 2.79
C TRP A 32 -5.47 -11.56 1.95
N SER A 33 -5.31 -12.83 1.64
CA SER A 33 -6.37 -13.69 1.10
C SER A 33 -6.65 -14.81 2.10
N ASN A 34 -7.76 -15.54 1.93
CA ASN A 34 -8.11 -16.67 2.78
C ASN A 34 -7.00 -17.74 2.87
N LYS A 35 -6.07 -17.78 1.90
CA LYS A 35 -5.04 -18.82 1.80
C LYS A 35 -3.64 -18.34 2.14
N ASN A 36 -3.35 -17.05 2.00
CA ASN A 36 -1.98 -16.56 2.12
C ASN A 36 -1.90 -15.06 2.43
N GLN A 37 -0.74 -14.68 2.99
CA GLN A 37 -0.30 -13.30 3.19
C GLN A 37 0.92 -13.02 2.33
N GLN A 38 0.97 -11.85 1.72
CA GLN A 38 2.17 -11.37 1.04
C GLN A 38 2.41 -9.89 1.31
N ILE A 39 3.68 -9.50 1.37
CA ILE A 39 4.07 -8.10 1.40
C ILE A 39 4.07 -7.64 -0.06
N LEU A 40 3.31 -6.57 -0.34
CA LEU A 40 3.26 -5.98 -1.68
C LEU A 40 4.29 -4.86 -1.79
N ILE A 41 4.27 -3.94 -0.84
CA ILE A 41 5.16 -2.78 -0.79
C ILE A 41 5.76 -2.75 0.61
N ASP A 42 7.07 -2.56 0.72
CA ASP A 42 7.78 -2.38 1.98
C ASP A 42 8.43 -1.00 2.06
N ASN A 43 9.01 -0.70 3.22
CA ASN A 43 9.68 0.56 3.52
C ASN A 43 8.84 1.81 3.19
N ILE A 44 7.54 1.74 3.44
CA ILE A 44 6.60 2.83 3.20
C ILE A 44 5.87 3.19 4.49
N ASP A 45 5.97 4.45 4.91
CA ASP A 45 5.20 4.98 6.03
C ASP A 45 3.84 5.44 5.53
N CYS A 46 3.00 4.47 5.15
CA CYS A 46 1.67 4.70 4.60
C CYS A 46 0.70 5.10 5.71
N GLY A 47 0.17 6.32 5.65
CA GLY A 47 -0.96 6.71 6.52
C GLY A 47 -2.30 6.82 5.81
N ARG A 48 -2.35 6.95 4.47
CA ARG A 48 -3.57 6.86 3.66
C ARG A 48 -3.27 6.38 2.24
N TRP A 49 -4.29 5.82 1.60
CA TRP A 49 -4.22 5.38 0.22
C TRP A 49 -5.55 5.47 -0.53
N ALA A 50 -5.49 5.36 -1.86
CA ALA A 50 -6.66 5.26 -2.72
C ALA A 50 -6.33 4.42 -3.95
N MET A 51 -7.32 3.67 -4.45
CA MET A 51 -7.19 2.90 -5.69
C MET A 51 -8.30 3.31 -6.66
N ASN A 52 -7.93 3.56 -7.92
CA ASN A 52 -8.91 3.87 -8.95
C ASN A 52 -9.42 2.60 -9.65
N LYS A 53 -10.44 2.76 -10.51
CA LYS A 53 -11.06 1.66 -11.27
C LYS A 53 -10.14 0.93 -12.24
N HIS A 54 -8.95 1.47 -12.53
CA HIS A 54 -7.96 0.86 -13.40
C HIS A 54 -6.86 0.11 -12.63
N GLY A 55 -7.02 -0.04 -11.30
CA GLY A 55 -6.03 -0.72 -10.46
C GLY A 55 -4.76 0.08 -10.25
N LEU A 56 -4.81 1.42 -10.37
CA LEU A 56 -3.70 2.28 -9.94
C LEU A 56 -3.89 2.61 -8.46
N LEU A 57 -2.94 2.18 -7.65
CA LEU A 57 -2.86 2.42 -6.22
C LEU A 57 -2.00 3.67 -5.99
N TYR A 58 -2.52 4.59 -5.19
CA TYR A 58 -1.84 5.82 -4.77
C TYR A 58 -1.68 5.77 -3.25
N VAL A 59 -0.45 5.96 -2.77
CA VAL A 59 -0.11 5.84 -1.37
C VAL A 59 0.61 7.11 -0.93
N SER A 60 0.17 7.71 0.18
CA SER A 60 0.88 8.82 0.81
C SER A 60 1.98 8.26 1.70
N ASP A 61 3.23 8.62 1.41
CA ASP A 61 4.40 8.29 2.21
C ASP A 61 4.76 9.48 3.11
N TYR A 62 4.41 9.40 4.39
CA TYR A 62 4.63 10.49 5.35
C TYR A 62 6.11 10.69 5.67
N LYS A 63 6.96 9.69 5.39
CA LYS A 63 8.39 9.79 5.66
C LYS A 63 9.09 10.64 4.62
N THR A 64 8.70 10.52 3.35
CA THR A 64 9.31 11.25 2.24
C THR A 64 8.50 12.47 1.80
N ASN A 65 7.29 12.66 2.33
CA ASN A 65 6.34 13.70 1.89
C ASN A 65 5.98 13.55 0.40
N GLU A 66 5.83 12.31 -0.06
CA GLU A 66 5.52 11.96 -1.44
C GLU A 66 4.20 11.20 -1.53
N VAL A 67 3.51 11.37 -2.67
CA VAL A 67 2.50 10.44 -3.12
C VAL A 67 3.13 9.57 -4.19
N LYS A 68 3.19 8.28 -3.92
CA LYS A 68 3.70 7.27 -4.85
C LYS A 68 2.56 6.48 -5.45
N ARG A 69 2.75 6.01 -6.68
CA ARG A 69 1.77 5.25 -7.45
C ARG A 69 2.35 3.90 -7.88
N TRP A 70 1.53 2.86 -7.74
CA TRP A 70 1.76 1.52 -8.28
C TRP A 70 0.59 1.08 -9.14
N LYS A 71 0.83 0.08 -9.98
CA LYS A 71 -0.22 -0.70 -10.63
C LYS A 71 -0.37 -2.02 -9.88
N VAL A 72 -1.59 -2.43 -9.58
CA VAL A 72 -1.85 -3.70 -8.89
C VAL A 72 -1.21 -4.85 -9.66
N GLY A 73 -0.41 -5.65 -8.95
CA GLY A 73 0.41 -6.73 -9.51
C GLY A 73 1.84 -6.33 -9.90
N GLU A 74 2.17 -5.03 -9.85
CA GLU A 74 3.48 -4.48 -10.22
C GLU A 74 3.99 -3.57 -9.08
N TYR A 75 4.61 -4.18 -8.06
CA TYR A 75 4.99 -3.50 -6.81
C TYR A 75 6.50 -3.23 -6.66
N ASN A 76 7.09 -2.60 -7.68
CA ASN A 76 8.50 -2.18 -7.65
C ASN A 76 8.66 -0.91 -6.76
N GLU A 77 9.64 -0.04 -7.05
CA GLU A 77 9.93 1.17 -6.22
C GLU A 77 8.78 2.20 -6.15
N GLY A 78 7.78 2.09 -7.02
CA GLY A 78 6.68 3.06 -7.14
C GLY A 78 7.08 4.33 -7.87
N THR A 79 6.12 4.95 -8.55
CA THR A 79 6.36 6.23 -9.23
C THR A 79 5.93 7.37 -8.33
N VAL A 80 6.82 8.31 -8.01
CA VAL A 80 6.42 9.58 -7.35
C VAL A 80 5.56 10.38 -8.32
N VAL A 81 4.32 10.70 -7.92
CA VAL A 81 3.36 11.44 -8.74
C VAL A 81 3.01 12.81 -8.16
N ALA A 82 3.29 13.03 -6.88
CA ALA A 82 3.26 14.33 -6.25
C ALA A 82 4.30 14.36 -5.13
N CYS A 83 5.04 15.45 -5.04
CA CYS A 83 5.96 15.73 -3.94
C CYS A 83 6.00 17.24 -3.74
N PHE A 84 6.47 17.68 -2.58
CA PHE A 84 6.77 19.08 -2.35
C PHE A 84 8.28 19.29 -2.46
N HIS A 85 8.73 20.07 -3.44
CA HIS A 85 10.08 20.65 -3.47
C HIS A 85 9.96 22.12 -3.08
N MET A 86 10.69 22.55 -2.05
CA MET A 86 11.02 23.97 -1.83
C MET A 86 12.15 24.39 -2.76
#